data_AF-A0AA35JWB2-F1
#
_entry.id   AF-A0AA35JWB2-F1
#
_cell.length_a   1.000
_cell.length_b   1.000
_cell.length_c   1.000
_cell.angle_alpha   90.00
_cell.angle_beta   90.00
_cell.angle_gamma   90.00
#
_symmetry.space_group_name_H-M   'P 1'
#
loop_
_entity.id
_entity.type
_entity.pdbx_description
1 polymer ?
#
loop_
_entity_poly.entity_id
_entity_poly.type
_entity_poly.pdbx_seq_one_letter_code
_entity_poly.pdbx_strand_id
1 'polypeptide(L)' 'MVFFLYSDVVVKASFEEEYCKGHPNPACIFEKRPHCGSNGETYGNQCDFCNAYFKSGGKLKLKYFGKCIAA' A
#
# COMPACT_ATOMS: atom_id res chain seq x y z
N MET A 1 19.41 22.97 -1.16
CA MET A 1 19.90 21.79 -1.91
C MET A 1 20.19 20.65 -0.93
N VAL A 2 19.18 20.00 -0.37
CA VAL A 2 19.33 18.70 0.32
C VAL A 2 17.94 18.09 0.52
N PHE A 3 17.31 17.57 -0.53
CA PHE A 3 16.03 16.84 -0.40
C PHE A 3 15.92 15.64 -1.35
N PHE A 4 17.00 15.22 -2.00
CA PHE A 4 16.93 14.21 -3.07
C PHE A 4 17.52 12.85 -2.71
N LEU A 5 18.01 12.65 -1.47
CA LEU A 5 18.62 11.37 -1.07
C LEU A 5 18.01 10.73 0.19
N TYR A 6 17.31 11.49 1.04
CA TYR A 6 16.55 10.95 2.18
C TYR A 6 15.04 10.87 1.92
N SER A 7 14.57 11.46 0.82
CA SER A 7 13.14 11.67 0.60
C SER A 7 12.45 10.50 -0.06
N ASP A 8 13.06 9.68 -0.93
CA ASP A 8 12.27 8.66 -1.65
C ASP A 8 11.66 7.60 -0.71
N VAL A 9 12.40 7.20 0.33
CA VAL A 9 11.91 6.25 1.34
C VAL A 9 10.88 6.91 2.26
N VAL A 10 11.13 8.14 2.71
CA VAL A 10 10.23 8.87 3.63
C VAL A 10 8.94 9.31 2.91
N VAL A 11 9.05 9.82 1.68
CA VAL A 11 7.94 10.21 0.81
C VAL A 11 7.06 9.02 0.49
N LYS A 12 7.65 7.87 0.12
CA LYS A 12 6.88 6.65 -0.12
C LYS A 12 6.12 6.22 1.13
N ALA A 13 6.80 6.17 2.29
CA ALA A 13 6.17 5.85 3.56
C ALA A 13 5.02 6.80 3.94
N SER A 14 5.20 8.12 3.73
CA SER A 14 4.15 9.11 3.98
C SER A 14 2.96 9.00 3.02
N PHE A 15 3.21 8.54 1.79
CA PHE A 15 2.14 8.31 0.81
C PHE A 15 1.23 7.16 1.25
N GLU A 16 1.77 6.04 1.72
CA GLU A 16 0.94 4.92 2.15
C GLU A 16 0.14 5.21 3.41
N GLU A 17 0.66 6.06 4.31
CA GLU A 17 -0.09 6.53 5.48
C GLU A 17 -1.30 7.37 5.07
N GLU A 18 -1.13 8.36 4.18
CA GLU A 18 -2.25 9.17 3.68
C GLU A 18 -3.19 8.34 2.79
N TYR A 19 -2.66 7.43 1.97
CA TYR A 19 -3.47 6.54 1.12
C TYR A 19 -4.33 5.57 1.94
N CYS A 20 -3.82 5.13 3.09
CA CYS A 20 -4.53 4.23 4.00
C CYS A 20 -5.24 4.94 5.15
N LYS A 21 -5.39 6.26 5.07
CA LYS A 21 -6.20 7.04 6.01
C LYS A 21 -7.62 6.47 6.11
N GLY A 22 -8.10 6.29 7.34
CA GLY A 22 -9.41 5.67 7.62
C GLY A 22 -9.40 4.13 7.69
N HIS A 23 -8.22 3.50 7.68
CA HIS A 23 -8.05 2.05 7.91
C HIS A 23 -7.34 1.80 9.26
N PRO A 24 -7.38 0.57 9.81
CA PRO A 24 -8.07 -0.62 9.31
C PRO A 24 -9.60 -0.45 9.32
N ASN A 25 -10.26 -0.99 8.29
CA ASN A 25 -11.72 -0.97 8.18
C ASN A 25 -12.23 -2.41 7.98
N PRO A 26 -13.06 -2.94 8.90
CA PRO A 26 -13.61 -4.30 8.78
C PRO A 26 -14.66 -4.44 7.66
N ALA A 27 -15.23 -3.33 7.17
CA ALA A 27 -16.23 -3.31 6.12
C ALA A 27 -15.65 -2.71 4.83
N CYS A 28 -15.13 -3.58 3.96
CA CYS A 28 -14.64 -3.21 2.64
C CYS A 28 -15.75 -3.35 1.58
N ILE A 29 -15.94 -2.34 0.74
CA ILE A 29 -16.78 -2.46 -0.45
C ILE A 29 -16.08 -3.34 -1.50
N PHE A 30 -16.87 -4.01 -2.34
CA PHE A 30 -16.34 -4.88 -3.40
C PHE A 30 -15.92 -4.06 -4.63
N GLU A 31 -14.87 -3.27 -4.49
CA GLU A 31 -14.22 -2.58 -5.62
C GLU A 31 -13.21 -3.51 -6.30
N LYS A 32 -13.14 -3.51 -7.64
CA LYS A 32 -12.15 -4.29 -8.40
C LYS A 32 -11.00 -3.40 -8.86
N ARG A 33 -10.16 -2.97 -7.91
CA ARG A 33 -8.95 -2.17 -8.17
C ARG A 33 -7.75 -2.84 -7.52
N PRO A 34 -7.08 -3.76 -8.23
CA PRO A 34 -6.02 -4.54 -7.62
C PRO A 34 -4.79 -3.69 -7.29
N HIS A 35 -4.06 -4.08 -6.24
CA HIS A 35 -2.83 -3.45 -5.78
C HIS A 35 -1.76 -4.53 -5.58
N CYS A 36 -0.55 -4.29 -6.10
CA CYS A 36 0.57 -5.19 -5.88
C CYS A 36 1.37 -4.73 -4.66
N GLY A 37 1.47 -5.58 -3.64
CA GLY A 37 2.28 -5.34 -2.45
C GLY A 37 3.77 -5.59 -2.69
N SER A 38 4.61 -5.00 -1.84
CA SER A 38 6.05 -5.24 -1.81
C SER A 38 6.42 -6.68 -1.47
N ASN A 39 5.51 -7.43 -0.84
CA ASN A 39 5.60 -8.86 -0.57
C ASN A 39 5.25 -9.74 -1.79
N GLY A 40 4.86 -9.14 -2.93
CA GLY A 40 4.47 -9.88 -4.13
C GLY A 40 3.02 -10.39 -4.12
N GLU A 41 2.24 -10.06 -3.09
CA GLU A 41 0.82 -10.41 -3.04
C GLU A 41 -0.05 -9.37 -3.74
N THR A 42 -1.12 -9.84 -4.36
CA THR A 42 -2.14 -8.98 -4.96
C THR A 42 -3.30 -8.78 -3.99
N TYR A 43 -3.61 -7.52 -3.69
CA TYR A 43 -4.76 -7.11 -2.90
C TYR A 43 -5.88 -6.65 -3.85
N GLY A 44 -7.13 -7.09 -3.60
CA GLY A 44 -8.23 -6.90 -4.57
C GLY A 44 -8.71 -5.46 -4.71
N ASN A 45 -8.55 -4.66 -3.66
CA ASN A 45 -8.92 -3.26 -3.57
C ASN A 45 -8.02 -2.51 -2.57
N GLN A 46 -8.26 -1.21 -2.42
CA GLN A 46 -7.56 -0.34 -1.46
C GLN A 46 -7.75 -0.81 -0.01
N CYS A 47 -8.96 -1.21 0.35
CA CYS A 47 -9.29 -1.61 1.72
C CYS A 47 -8.55 -2.87 2.16
N ASP A 48 -8.49 -3.88 1.30
CA ASP A 48 -7.72 -5.10 1.52
C ASP A 48 -6.22 -4.79 1.68
N PHE A 49 -5.67 -3.95 0.80
CA PHE A 49 -4.27 -3.52 0.87
C PHE A 49 -3.97 -2.78 2.17
N CYS A 50 -4.81 -1.80 2.53
CA CYS A 50 -4.60 -0.97 3.72
C CYS A 50 -4.81 -1.74 5.03
N ASN A 51 -5.75 -2.68 5.07
CA ASN A 51 -5.88 -3.59 6.21
C ASN A 51 -4.62 -4.45 6.37
N ALA A 52 -4.06 -4.96 5.28
CA ALA A 52 -2.79 -5.69 5.30
C ALA A 52 -1.60 -4.81 5.69
N TYR A 53 -1.60 -3.54 5.25
CA TYR A 53 -0.60 -2.54 5.64
C TYR A 53 -0.53 -2.35 7.16
N PHE A 54 -1.67 -2.10 7.80
CA PHE A 54 -1.72 -1.97 9.26
C PHE A 54 -1.39 -3.28 9.97
N LYS A 55 -1.85 -4.43 9.46
CA LYS A 55 -1.49 -5.76 10.00
C LYS A 55 0.02 -6.03 9.94
N SER A 56 0.71 -5.49 8.94
CA SER A 56 2.17 -5.61 8.80
C SER A 56 2.96 -4.65 9.70
N GLY A 57 2.29 -3.75 10.42
CA GLY A 57 2.92 -2.66 11.19
C GLY A 57 3.59 -1.61 10.29
N GLY A 58 3.03 -1.34 9.11
CA GLY A 58 3.54 -0.35 8.16
C GLY A 58 4.71 -0.81 7.29
N LYS A 59 5.06 -2.10 7.33
CA LYS A 59 6.17 -2.71 6.57
C LYS A 59 5.79 -3.04 5.13
N LEU A 60 4.51 -3.34 4.87
CA LEU A 60 4.00 -3.53 3.53
C LEU A 60 4.06 -2.19 2.77
N LYS A 61 4.47 -2.23 1.51
CA LYS A 61 4.55 -1.04 0.66
C LYS A 61 3.83 -1.29 -0.64
N LEU A 62 3.27 -0.25 -1.23
CA LEU A 62 2.61 -0.38 -2.52
C LEU A 62 3.69 -0.44 -3.60
N LYS A 63 3.77 -1.55 -4.34
CA LYS A 63 4.72 -1.70 -5.44
C LYS A 63 4.20 -0.97 -6.68
N TYR A 64 2.97 -1.29 -7.09
CA TYR A 64 2.25 -0.61 -8.17
C TYR A 64 0.75 -0.94 -8.12
N PHE A 65 -0.06 -0.11 -8.76
CA PHE A 65 -1.48 -0.41 -9.02
C PHE A 65 -1.60 -1.49 -10.08
N GLY A 66 -2.44 -2.49 -9.85
CA GLY A 66 -2.57 -3.68 -10.67
C GLY A 66 -2.37 -4.97 -9.88
N LYS A 67 -2.58 -6.10 -10.57
CA LYS A 67 -2.20 -7.41 -10.02
C LYS A 67 -0.69 -7.56 -10.07
N CYS A 68 -0.09 -8.20 -9.07
CA CYS A 68 1.32 -8.58 -9.18
C CYS A 68 1.50 -9.53 -10.37
N ILE A 69 2.53 -9.25 -11.17
CA ILE A 69 2.99 -10.16 -12.20
C ILE A 69 3.74 -11.27 -11.46
N ALA A 70 3.23 -12.50 -11.52
CA ALA A 70 3.98 -13.67 -11.10
C ALA A 70 5.24 -13.74 -11.98
N ALA A 71 6.41 -13.78 -11.34
CA ALA A 71 7.66 -14.05 -12.03
C ALA A 71 7.64 -15.46 -12.62
#